data_AF-V8PHL4-F1
#
_entry.id   AF-V8PHL4-F1
#
_cell.length_a   1.000
_cell.length_b   1.000
_cell.length_c   1.000
_cell.angle_alpha   90.00
_cell.angle_beta   90.00
_cell.angle_gamma   90.00
#
_symmetry.space_group_name_H-M   'P 1'
#
loop_
_entity.id
_entity.type
_entity.pdbx_description
1 polymer ?
#
loop_
_entity_poly.entity_id
_entity_poly.type
_entity_poly.pdbx_seq_one_letter_code
_entity_poly.pdbx_strand_id
1 'polypeptide(L)'
;MAGIKGVVKEPLDPVSQNKIFTETLFHHAALEPPKKYTEPQTESQEIGWFSTPLISINRNDNRLHFPSRSTEISRYMAALWRLKEMTKSK
;
A
#
# COMPACT_ATOMS: atom_id res chain seq x y z
N MET A 1 -28.89 -45.86 14.12
CA MET A 1 -28.86 -44.73 13.18
C MET A 1 -29.20 -43.46 13.96
N ALA A 2 -28.21 -42.73 14.48
CA ALA A 2 -28.45 -41.48 15.21
C ALA A 2 -28.58 -40.33 14.18
N GLY A 3 -29.78 -39.80 14.03
CA GLY A 3 -30.06 -38.69 13.13
C GLY A 3 -29.40 -37.40 13.61
N ILE A 4 -28.61 -36.78 12.74
CA ILE A 4 -28.07 -35.43 12.94
C ILE A 4 -29.24 -34.45 12.86
N LYS A 5 -29.66 -33.89 14.00
CA LYS A 5 -30.63 -32.79 14.03
C LYS A 5 -29.97 -31.56 13.40
N GLY A 6 -30.42 -31.17 12.22
CA GLY A 6 -30.01 -29.92 11.56
C GLY A 6 -30.39 -28.74 12.46
N VAL A 7 -29.39 -27.98 12.90
CA VAL A 7 -29.60 -26.70 13.57
C VAL A 7 -30.13 -25.74 12.52
N VAL A 8 -31.43 -25.44 12.58
CA VAL A 8 -32.05 -24.37 11.80
C VAL A 8 -31.49 -23.06 12.35
N LYS A 9 -30.55 -22.45 11.63
CA LYS A 9 -30.05 -21.12 11.98
C LYS A 9 -31.14 -20.10 11.65
N GLU A 10 -31.73 -19.51 12.67
CA GLU A 10 -32.64 -18.37 12.51
C GLU A 10 -31.94 -17.26 11.70
N PRO A 11 -32.66 -16.63 10.75
CA PRO A 11 -32.09 -15.53 9.98
C PRO A 11 -31.74 -14.38 10.93
N LEU A 12 -30.50 -13.88 10.83
CA LEU A 12 -30.05 -12.75 11.62
C LEU A 12 -30.94 -11.53 11.38
N ASP A 13 -31.13 -10.72 12.42
CA ASP A 13 -31.87 -9.48 12.31
C ASP A 13 -31.16 -8.50 11.34
N PRO A 14 -31.91 -7.65 10.63
CA PRO A 14 -31.36 -6.77 9.60
C PRO A 14 -30.32 -5.76 10.14
N VAL A 15 -30.37 -5.42 11.43
CA VAL A 15 -29.38 -4.53 12.06
C VAL A 15 -28.05 -5.25 12.25
N SER A 16 -28.06 -6.48 12.76
CA SER A 16 -26.83 -7.30 12.83
C SER A 16 -26.29 -7.65 11.45
N GLN A 17 -27.17 -7.89 10.46
CA GLN A 17 -26.76 -8.14 9.08
C GLN A 17 -26.04 -6.93 8.47
N ASN A 18 -26.54 -5.72 8.72
CA ASN A 18 -25.90 -4.47 8.27
C ASN A 18 -24.59 -4.20 9.02
N LYS A 19 -24.53 -4.51 10.31
CA LYS A 19 -23.29 -4.41 11.09
C LYS A 19 -22.23 -5.37 10.58
N ILE A 20 -22.59 -6.63 10.32
CA ILE A 20 -21.68 -7.61 9.72
C ILE A 20 -21.26 -7.15 8.32
N PHE A 21 -22.18 -6.69 7.48
CA PHE A 21 -21.86 -6.21 6.14
C PHE A 21 -20.87 -5.04 6.17
N THR A 22 -21.07 -4.08 7.07
CA THR A 22 -20.17 -2.93 7.19
C THR A 22 -18.80 -3.34 7.73
N GLU A 23 -18.76 -4.12 8.81
CA GLU A 23 -17.54 -4.60 9.47
C GLU A 23 -16.73 -5.58 8.61
N THR A 24 -17.38 -6.51 7.91
CA THR A 24 -16.67 -7.52 7.12
C THR A 24 -16.38 -7.08 5.70
N LEU A 25 -17.23 -6.28 5.05
CA LEU A 25 -16.99 -5.95 3.65
C LEU A 25 -16.05 -4.75 3.51
N PHE A 26 -16.32 -3.66 4.21
CA PHE A 26 -15.55 -2.43 4.04
C PHE A 26 -14.24 -2.45 4.81
N HIS A 27 -14.25 -2.89 6.07
CA HIS A 27 -12.99 -2.92 6.83
C HIS A 27 -12.05 -3.98 6.27
N HIS A 28 -12.54 -5.16 5.90
CA HIS A 28 -11.71 -6.17 5.23
C HIS A 28 -11.22 -5.69 3.86
N ALA A 29 -12.04 -4.97 3.08
CA ALA A 29 -11.59 -4.37 1.82
C ALA A 29 -10.48 -3.33 2.02
N ALA A 30 -10.46 -2.61 3.14
CA ALA A 30 -9.44 -1.63 3.46
C ALA A 30 -8.12 -2.22 4.00
N LEU A 31 -8.09 -3.51 4.36
CA LEU A 31 -6.85 -4.15 4.83
C LEU A 31 -5.81 -4.28 3.71
N GLU A 32 -4.54 -4.37 4.11
CA GLU A 32 -3.45 -4.68 3.19
C GLU A 32 -3.61 -6.10 2.62
N PRO A 33 -3.24 -6.35 1.35
CA PRO A 33 -3.27 -7.69 0.75
C PRO A 33 -2.67 -8.82 1.61
N PRO A 34 -1.46 -8.68 2.21
CA PRO A 34 -0.88 -9.71 3.07
C PRO A 34 -1.62 -9.96 4.39
N LYS A 35 -2.55 -9.07 4.79
CA LYS A 35 -3.42 -9.29 5.97
C LYS A 35 -4.68 -10.06 5.62
N LYS A 36 -5.05 -10.14 4.34
CA LYS A 36 -6.27 -10.83 3.85
C LYS A 36 -5.98 -12.22 3.30
N TYR A 37 -4.85 -12.37 2.62
CA TYR A 37 -4.49 -13.60 1.93
C TYR A 37 -3.13 -14.06 2.42
N THR A 38 -2.94 -15.39 2.49
CA THR A 38 -1.67 -16.00 2.87
C THR A 38 -0.62 -15.88 1.78
N GLU A 39 -1.06 -15.79 0.53
CA GLU A 39 -0.23 -15.77 -0.67
C GLU A 39 -0.77 -14.76 -1.70
N PRO A 40 0.10 -14.19 -2.56
CA PRO A 40 -0.32 -13.25 -3.60
C PRO A 40 -1.28 -13.93 -4.58
N GLN A 41 -2.35 -13.23 -4.94
CA GLN A 41 -3.39 -13.76 -5.83
C GLN A 41 -3.17 -13.37 -7.29
N THR A 42 -2.30 -12.38 -7.54
CA THR A 42 -1.97 -11.89 -8.89
C THR A 42 -0.48 -11.55 -8.98
N GLU A 43 0.09 -11.61 -10.19
CA GLU A 43 1.50 -11.28 -10.45
C GLU A 43 1.86 -9.87 -9.96
N SER A 44 0.95 -8.90 -10.14
CA SER A 44 1.18 -7.54 -9.66
C SER A 44 1.26 -7.44 -8.13
N GLN A 45 0.61 -8.34 -7.40
CA GLN A 45 0.70 -8.39 -5.93
C GLN A 45 2.04 -8.96 -5.47
N GLU A 46 2.68 -9.85 -6.24
CA GLU A 46 3.98 -10.46 -5.91
C GLU A 46 5.07 -9.40 -5.72
N ILE A 47 5.09 -8.37 -6.58
CA ILE A 47 6.09 -7.29 -6.56
C ILE A 47 6.12 -6.57 -5.20
N GLY A 48 4.95 -6.37 -4.58
CA GLY A 48 4.80 -5.64 -3.33
C GLY A 48 4.55 -6.52 -2.11
N TRP A 49 4.52 -7.85 -2.26
CA TRP A 49 4.07 -8.77 -1.22
C TRP A 49 4.98 -8.74 0.02
N PHE A 50 6.30 -8.74 -0.22
CA PHE A 50 7.32 -8.61 0.81
C PHE A 50 8.01 -7.25 0.69
N SER A 51 7.30 -6.19 1.09
CA SER A 51 7.80 -4.80 1.02
C SER A 51 8.85 -4.46 2.08
N THR A 52 9.02 -5.31 3.09
CA THR A 52 10.05 -5.15 4.11
C THR A 52 11.43 -5.38 3.48
N PRO A 53 12.36 -4.41 3.60
CA PRO A 53 13.68 -4.57 3.02
C PRO A 53 14.44 -5.71 3.70
N LEU A 54 15.19 -6.50 2.92
CA LEU A 54 16.02 -7.61 3.45
C LEU A 54 17.08 -7.15 4.45
N ILE A 55 17.53 -5.90 4.32
CA ILE A 55 18.50 -5.26 5.22
C ILE A 55 17.85 -4.00 5.78
N SER A 56 17.96 -3.79 7.09
CA SER A 56 17.48 -2.56 7.73
C SER A 56 18.20 -1.34 7.15
N ILE A 57 17.44 -0.39 6.60
CA ILE A 57 18.01 0.84 6.03
C ILE A 57 18.42 1.77 7.18
N ASN A 58 19.72 1.85 7.46
CA ASN A 58 20.26 2.87 8.35
C ASN A 58 20.55 4.16 7.56
N ARG A 59 19.67 5.16 7.68
CA ARG A 59 19.84 6.46 7.02
C ARG A 59 20.96 7.33 7.61
N ASN A 60 21.51 6.94 8.76
CA ASN A 60 22.66 7.62 9.37
C ASN A 60 24.00 6.96 8.97
N ASP A 61 23.97 5.83 8.26
CA ASP A 61 25.20 5.20 7.78
C ASP A 61 25.72 5.94 6.54
N ASN A 62 26.69 6.83 6.75
CA ASN A 62 27.34 7.60 5.70
C ASN A 62 28.13 6.74 4.69
N ARG A 63 28.31 5.43 4.93
CA ARG A 63 28.97 4.53 3.98
C ARG A 63 28.03 4.02 2.89
N LEU A 64 26.72 4.02 3.16
CA LEU A 64 25.70 3.43 2.27
C LEU A 64 24.59 4.43 1.91
N HIS A 65 24.40 5.50 2.69
CA HIS A 65 23.34 6.47 2.49
C HIS A 65 23.84 7.76 1.82
N PHE A 66 23.77 7.80 0.47
CA PHE A 66 24.14 8.98 -0.33
C PHE A 66 22.94 9.55 -1.11
N PRO A 67 21.95 10.15 -0.45
CA PRO A 67 20.84 10.78 -1.14
C PRO A 67 21.33 12.00 -1.93
N SER A 68 20.84 12.17 -3.15
CA SER A 68 21.05 13.41 -3.90
C SER A 68 20.43 14.58 -3.15
N ARG A 69 21.21 15.64 -2.93
CA ARG A 69 20.76 16.87 -2.27
C ARG A 69 20.87 18.02 -3.26
N SER A 70 19.78 18.79 -3.38
CA SER A 70 19.83 20.03 -4.15
C SER A 70 20.51 21.11 -3.31
N THR A 71 21.58 21.68 -3.84
CA THR A 71 22.22 22.87 -3.28
C THR A 71 21.59 24.13 -3.87
N GLU A 72 21.90 25.29 -3.32
CA GLU A 72 21.52 26.59 -3.91
C GLU A 72 21.97 26.71 -5.37
N ILE A 73 23.22 26.29 -5.65
CA ILE A 73 23.79 26.32 -7.00
C ILE A 73 23.00 25.41 -7.95
N SER A 74 22.75 24.16 -7.56
CA SER A 74 22.00 23.22 -8.40
C SER A 74 20.58 23.71 -8.67
N ARG A 75 19.93 24.34 -7.69
CA ARG A 75 18.59 24.94 -7.85
C ARG A 75 18.62 26.14 -8.78
N TYR A 76 19.59 27.04 -8.61
CA TYR A 76 19.78 28.20 -9.48
C TYR A 76 20.02 27.79 -10.93
N MET A 77 20.92 26.84 -11.17
CA MET A 77 21.19 26.33 -12.52
C MET A 77 19.96 25.69 -13.16
N ALA A 78 19.16 24.94 -12.39
CA ALA A 78 17.90 24.39 -12.88
C ALA A 78 16.90 25.49 -13.27
N ALA A 79 16.82 26.58 -12.50
CA ALA A 79 15.96 27.72 -12.82
C ALA A 79 16.45 28.48 -14.06
N LEU A 80 17.75 28.74 -14.17
CA LEU A 80 18.36 29.34 -15.36
C LEU A 80 18.09 28.52 -16.61
N TRP A 81 18.23 27.20 -16.53
CA TRP A 81 18.01 26.32 -17.67
C TRP A 81 16.57 26.37 -18.15
N ARG A 82 15.59 26.37 -17.22
CA ARG A 82 14.16 26.55 -17.58
C ARG A 82 13.90 27.88 -18.28
N LEU A 83 14.48 28.98 -17.78
CA LEU A 83 14.36 30.30 -18.41
C LEU A 83 14.94 30.30 -19.83
N LYS A 84 16.12 29.68 -20.03
CA LYS A 84 16.76 29.56 -21.34
C LYS A 84 15.87 28.85 -22.36
N GLU A 85 15.25 27.73 -21.98
CA GLU A 85 14.34 27.00 -22.88
C GLU A 85 13.07 27.81 -23.20
N MET A 86 12.53 28.56 -22.23
CA MET A 86 11.42 29.49 -22.47
C MET A 86 11.78 30.60 -23.46
N THR A 87 13.01 31.11 -23.41
CA THR A 87 13.49 32.16 -24.33
C THR A 87 13.80 31.66 -25.73
N LYS A 88 14.18 30.38 -25.91
CA LYS A 88 14.46 29.78 -27.22
C LYS A 88 13.21 29.49 -28.06
N SER A 89 12.07 29.31 -27.41
CA SER A 89 10.80 28.98 -28.07
C SER A 89 10.04 30.22 -28.58
N LYS A 90 10.60 31.42 -28.40
CA LYS A 90 10.10 32.70 -28.93
C LYS A 90 10.91 33.11 -30.15
#